data_AF-A0ABC8E2N0-F1
#
_entry.id   AF-A0ABC8E2N0-F1
#
_cell.length_a   1.000
_cell.length_b   1.000
_cell.length_c   1.000
_cell.angle_alpha   90.00
_cell.angle_beta   90.00
_cell.angle_gamma   90.00
#
_symmetry.space_group_name_H-M   'P 1'
#
loop_
_entity.id
_entity.type
_entity.pdbx_description
1 polymer ?
#
loop_
_entity_poly.entity_id
_entity_poly.type
_entity_poly.pdbx_seq_one_letter_code
_entity_poly.pdbx_strand_id
1 'polypeptide(L)'
;MITGRINQMISIILRILILLFMIIVYPDYNKNLPAFEVYGENDILKDMVINMKTYSNHSKKNSSPTTIVQTILFKGNIQQVFESNDMGAASFFFSYNNKVETLVTDAFFLNRKLDKLHDANIFEVIKDGEDIVIRYYKCKIEYMKKEKFIEIEISTNKNIYFSKNGIKQKDKNKYNTYFFNYFEAQK
;
A
#
# COMPACT_ATOMS: atom_id res chain seq x y z
N MET A 1 54.52 18.27 28.19
CA MET A 1 53.38 17.55 28.79
C MET A 1 52.00 18.18 28.51
N ILE A 2 51.93 19.47 28.16
CA ILE A 2 50.67 20.21 27.92
C ILE A 2 50.06 19.89 26.54
N THR A 3 50.88 19.79 25.50
CA THR A 3 50.47 19.48 24.12
C THR A 3 49.81 18.09 23.96
N GLY A 4 50.26 17.09 24.72
CA GLY A 4 49.65 15.74 24.69
C GLY A 4 48.22 15.71 25.25
N ARG A 5 47.95 16.50 26.30
CA ARG A 5 46.61 16.59 26.91
C ARG A 5 45.63 17.34 26.00
N ILE A 6 46.10 18.39 25.32
CA ILE A 6 45.30 19.14 24.34
C ILE A 6 44.90 18.24 23.16
N ASN A 7 45.84 17.48 22.60
CA ASN A 7 45.55 16.55 21.50
C ASN A 7 44.57 15.44 21.91
N GLN A 8 44.64 14.98 23.16
CA GLN A 8 43.70 13.99 23.69
C GLN A 8 42.29 14.58 23.86
N MET A 9 42.16 15.81 24.37
CA MET A 9 40.86 16.50 24.47
C MET A 9 40.24 16.76 23.09
N ILE A 10 41.03 17.19 22.11
CA ILE A 10 40.57 17.39 20.73
C ILE A 10 40.06 16.06 20.14
N SER A 11 40.78 14.95 20.36
CA SER A 11 40.36 13.63 19.90
C SER A 11 39.04 13.18 20.52
N ILE A 12 38.83 13.43 21.81
CA ILE A 12 37.57 13.09 22.51
C ILE A 12 36.41 13.92 21.97
N ILE A 13 36.60 15.24 21.81
CA ILE A 13 35.58 16.13 21.25
C ILE A 13 35.21 15.70 19.83
N LEU A 14 36.21 15.37 19.00
CA LEU A 14 35.97 14.92 17.62
C LEU A 14 35.19 13.60 17.57
N ARG A 15 35.50 12.64 18.45
CA ARG A 15 34.75 11.37 18.56
C ARG A 15 33.31 11.59 18.99
N ILE A 16 33.06 12.48 19.96
CA ILE A 16 31.71 12.84 20.40
C ILE A 16 30.94 13.51 19.26
N LEU A 17 31.59 14.39 18.49
CA LEU A 17 30.98 15.06 17.34
C LEU A 17 30.58 14.07 16.24
N ILE A 18 31.45 13.09 15.93
CA ILE A 18 31.15 12.01 14.97
C ILE A 18 30.01 11.15 15.47
N LEU A 19 29.95 10.84 16.77
CA LEU A 19 28.87 10.05 17.35
C LEU A 19 27.52 10.79 17.30
N LEU A 20 27.52 12.10 17.58
CA LEU A 20 26.35 12.96 17.45
C LEU A 20 25.92 13.12 15.99
N PHE A 21 26.87 13.25 15.07
CA PHE A 21 26.60 13.29 13.63
C PHE A 21 25.99 11.98 13.14
N MET A 22 26.48 10.83 13.62
CA MET A 22 25.83 9.54 13.38
C MET A 22 24.40 9.56 13.94
N ILE A 23 24.14 9.98 15.18
CA ILE A 23 22.78 10.02 15.72
C ILE A 23 21.83 10.93 14.91
N ILE A 24 22.32 12.05 14.38
CA ILE A 24 21.53 13.05 13.61
C ILE A 24 21.37 12.66 12.13
N VAL A 25 22.34 11.96 11.54
CA VAL A 25 22.32 11.53 10.12
C VAL A 25 21.81 10.09 9.95
N TYR A 26 21.77 9.29 11.02
CA TYR A 26 21.16 7.96 11.07
C TYR A 26 19.71 7.88 11.61
N PRO A 27 18.84 8.91 11.55
CA PRO A 27 17.42 8.66 11.68
C PRO A 27 16.95 8.06 10.35
N ASP A 28 16.51 6.79 10.39
CA ASP A 28 15.55 6.23 9.43
C ASP A 28 16.00 5.80 8.02
N TYR A 29 17.27 5.49 7.75
CA TYR A 29 17.64 4.81 6.49
C TYR A 29 17.02 3.40 6.31
N ASN A 30 16.32 2.88 7.33
CA ASN A 30 15.63 1.59 7.30
C ASN A 30 14.10 1.68 7.41
N LYS A 31 13.50 2.87 7.33
CA LYS A 31 12.06 2.92 7.06
C LYS A 31 11.87 2.52 5.60
N ASN A 32 11.61 1.23 5.39
CA ASN A 32 10.98 0.76 4.17
C ASN A 32 9.75 1.66 3.94
N LEU A 33 9.84 2.57 2.97
CA LEU A 33 8.71 3.38 2.54
C LEU A 33 7.52 2.44 2.30
N PRO A 34 6.31 2.80 2.75
CA PRO A 34 5.18 1.91 2.62
C PRO A 34 4.95 1.62 1.14
N ALA A 35 4.74 0.34 0.81
CA ALA A 35 4.47 -0.09 -0.55
C ALA A 35 3.22 0.62 -1.13
N PHE A 36 2.29 1.00 -0.26
CA PHE A 36 1.07 1.73 -0.57
C PHE A 36 0.93 2.99 0.28
N GLU A 37 0.56 4.10 -0.36
CA GLU A 37 0.16 5.35 0.27
C GLU A 37 -1.31 5.62 -0.08
N VAL A 38 -2.06 6.16 0.88
CA VAL A 38 -3.47 6.53 0.67
C VAL A 38 -3.66 7.97 1.11
N TYR A 39 -4.20 8.80 0.21
CA TYR A 39 -4.50 10.21 0.46
C TYR A 39 -5.98 10.45 0.27
N GLY A 40 -6.58 11.29 1.11
CA GLY A 40 -8.00 11.65 1.06
C GLY A 40 -8.43 12.39 2.32
N GLU A 41 -9.64 12.94 2.32
CA GLU A 41 -10.18 13.61 3.50
C GLU A 41 -10.51 12.57 4.59
N ASN A 42 -10.16 12.89 5.85
CA ASN A 42 -10.27 11.93 6.97
C ASN A 42 -11.72 11.47 7.23
N ASP A 43 -12.70 12.32 6.97
CA ASP A 43 -14.12 12.02 7.10
C ASP A 43 -14.61 10.99 6.05
N ILE A 44 -13.93 10.89 4.91
CA ILE A 44 -14.16 9.85 3.90
C ILE A 44 -13.41 8.58 4.31
N LEU A 45 -12.12 8.70 4.62
CA LEU A 45 -11.24 7.55 4.86
C LEU A 45 -11.70 6.69 6.05
N LYS A 46 -12.31 7.31 7.08
CA LYS A 46 -12.83 6.60 8.27
C LYS A 46 -13.92 5.56 7.95
N ASP A 47 -14.63 5.71 6.83
CA ASP A 47 -15.73 4.83 6.41
C ASP A 47 -15.32 3.93 5.24
N MET A 48 -14.04 3.92 4.90
CA MET A 48 -13.48 3.23 3.74
C MET A 48 -12.63 2.01 4.15
N VAL A 49 -12.68 0.96 3.34
CA VAL A 49 -11.79 -0.20 3.42
C VAL A 49 -11.16 -0.46 2.05
N ILE A 50 -9.84 -0.69 2.05
CA ILE A 50 -9.09 -1.09 0.87
C ILE A 50 -8.33 -2.37 1.22
N ASN A 51 -8.70 -3.47 0.57
CA ASN A 51 -8.03 -4.75 0.71
C ASN A 51 -7.38 -5.15 -0.61
N MET A 52 -6.21 -5.79 -0.52
CA MET A 52 -5.49 -6.32 -1.66
C MET A 52 -5.41 -7.84 -1.55
N LYS A 53 -5.79 -8.53 -2.62
CA LYS A 53 -5.55 -9.96 -2.79
C LYS A 53 -4.49 -10.16 -3.87
N THR A 54 -3.41 -10.84 -3.54
CA THR A 54 -2.33 -11.15 -4.48
C THR A 54 -2.34 -12.62 -4.86
N TYR A 55 -1.87 -12.90 -6.07
CA TYR A 55 -1.75 -14.25 -6.62
C TYR A 55 -0.28 -14.53 -6.94
N SER A 56 0.27 -15.64 -6.47
CA SER A 56 1.65 -16.03 -6.77
C SER A 56 1.83 -16.44 -8.25
N ASN A 57 2.91 -16.00 -8.89
CA ASN A 57 3.44 -16.55 -10.13
C ASN A 57 3.94 -17.97 -9.87
N HIS A 58 3.55 -18.91 -10.75
CA HIS A 58 4.01 -20.28 -10.70
C HIS A 58 5.53 -20.36 -10.88
N SER A 59 6.29 -20.64 -9.81
CA SER A 59 7.71 -21.02 -9.94
C SER A 59 7.92 -22.54 -9.96
N LYS A 60 6.94 -23.34 -9.54
CA LYS A 60 7.03 -24.82 -9.52
C LYS A 60 5.82 -25.48 -10.20
N LYS A 61 6.11 -26.42 -11.10
CA LYS A 61 5.19 -27.06 -12.06
C LYS A 61 3.97 -27.78 -11.46
N ASN A 62 3.88 -27.96 -10.13
CA ASN A 62 2.86 -28.78 -9.46
C ASN A 62 2.28 -28.18 -8.16
N SER A 63 2.47 -26.88 -7.86
CA SER A 63 1.90 -26.26 -6.66
C SER A 63 0.68 -25.41 -7.00
N SER A 64 -0.38 -25.53 -6.20
CA SER A 64 -1.55 -24.63 -6.28
C SER A 64 -1.12 -23.17 -6.07
N PRO A 65 -1.72 -22.21 -6.77
CA PRO A 65 -1.46 -20.79 -6.53
C PRO A 65 -1.73 -20.44 -5.07
N THR A 66 -0.78 -19.81 -4.40
CA THR A 66 -1.03 -19.24 -3.07
C THR A 66 -1.64 -17.85 -3.26
N THR A 67 -2.67 -17.57 -2.46
CA THR A 67 -3.30 -16.25 -2.41
C THR A 67 -3.14 -15.66 -1.03
N ILE A 68 -2.62 -14.44 -0.97
CA ILE A 68 -2.50 -13.68 0.28
C ILE A 68 -3.46 -12.49 0.19
N VAL A 69 -4.16 -12.20 1.28
CA VAL A 69 -5.01 -11.01 1.40
C VAL A 69 -4.44 -10.13 2.50
N GLN A 70 -4.25 -8.85 2.22
CA GLN A 70 -3.74 -7.85 3.16
C GLN A 70 -4.60 -6.61 3.10
N THR A 71 -4.80 -5.95 4.24
CA THR A 71 -5.48 -4.66 4.28
C THR A 71 -4.49 -3.53 4.04
N ILE A 72 -4.85 -2.56 3.19
CA ILE A 72 -4.11 -1.32 2.93
C ILE A 72 -4.70 -0.18 3.77
N LEU A 73 -6.03 -0.05 3.79
CA LEU A 73 -6.76 0.94 4.58
C LEU A 73 -7.89 0.24 5.32
N PHE A 74 -7.99 0.47 6.62
CA PHE A 74 -9.14 0.03 7.42
C PHE A 74 -9.68 1.20 8.24
N LYS A 75 -10.79 1.78 7.79
CA LYS A 75 -11.52 2.81 8.53
C LYS A 75 -10.62 3.94 9.01
N GLY A 76 -9.88 4.54 8.07
CA GLY A 76 -8.94 5.64 8.31
C GLY A 76 -7.53 5.19 8.71
N ASN A 77 -7.34 3.93 9.09
CA ASN A 77 -6.02 3.43 9.50
C ASN A 77 -5.29 2.77 8.33
N ILE A 78 -4.25 3.45 7.83
CA ILE A 78 -3.36 2.92 6.79
C ILE A 78 -2.45 1.86 7.41
N GLN A 79 -2.35 0.70 6.76
CA GLN A 79 -1.61 -0.46 7.23
C GLN A 79 -0.34 -0.64 6.42
N GLN A 80 0.67 -1.26 7.04
CA GLN A 80 1.81 -1.76 6.30
C GLN A 80 1.39 -2.97 5.47
N VAL A 81 1.89 -3.06 4.24
CA VAL A 81 1.66 -4.18 3.33
C VAL A 81 3.00 -4.71 2.84
N PHE A 82 3.14 -6.03 2.78
CA PHE A 82 4.33 -6.68 2.27
C PHE A 82 4.13 -7.15 0.83
N GLU A 83 4.97 -6.65 -0.06
CA GLU A 83 5.07 -7.13 -1.44
C GLU A 83 6.01 -8.34 -1.51
N SER A 84 5.75 -9.24 -2.45
CA SER A 84 6.59 -10.42 -2.71
C SER A 84 7.02 -10.41 -4.17
N ASN A 85 8.28 -10.78 -4.41
CA ASN A 85 8.85 -10.89 -5.75
C ASN A 85 8.15 -11.92 -6.63
N ASP A 86 7.39 -12.83 -6.02
CA ASP A 86 6.62 -13.88 -6.68
C ASP A 86 5.18 -13.48 -6.96
N MET A 87 4.77 -12.22 -6.78
CA MET A 87 3.42 -11.78 -7.16
C MET A 87 3.26 -11.76 -8.69
N GLY A 88 2.13 -12.29 -9.17
CA GLY A 88 1.76 -12.39 -10.59
C GLY A 88 0.58 -11.53 -11.02
N ALA A 89 -0.39 -11.37 -10.13
CA ALA A 89 -1.51 -10.45 -10.29
C ALA A 89 -2.00 -9.98 -8.92
N ALA A 90 -2.76 -8.87 -8.89
CA ALA A 90 -3.46 -8.39 -7.72
C ALA A 90 -4.90 -7.98 -8.04
N SER A 91 -5.77 -8.12 -7.05
CA SER A 91 -7.11 -7.57 -7.05
C SER A 91 -7.26 -6.69 -5.83
N PHE A 92 -7.63 -5.43 -6.04
CA PHE A 92 -7.98 -4.48 -4.98
C PHE A 92 -9.50 -4.47 -4.82
N PHE A 93 -9.95 -4.62 -3.58
CA PHE A 93 -11.34 -4.57 -3.18
C PHE A 93 -11.54 -3.28 -2.39
N PHE A 94 -12.38 -2.40 -2.92
CA PHE A 94 -12.70 -1.11 -2.30
C PHE A 94 -14.11 -1.16 -1.75
N SER A 95 -14.30 -0.60 -0.55
CA SER A 95 -15.62 -0.35 -0.02
C SER A 95 -15.69 1.01 0.69
N TYR A 96 -16.85 1.65 0.55
CA TYR A 96 -17.22 2.86 1.27
C TYR A 96 -18.71 2.76 1.63
N ASN A 97 -19.02 2.76 2.93
CA ASN A 97 -20.35 2.44 3.44
C ASN A 97 -20.87 1.07 2.92
N ASN A 98 -21.84 1.07 2.01
CA ASN A 98 -22.39 -0.14 1.39
C ASN A 98 -22.14 -0.21 -0.13
N LYS A 99 -21.32 0.71 -0.65
CA LYS A 99 -20.87 0.75 -2.05
C LYS A 99 -19.52 0.05 -2.16
N VAL A 100 -19.30 -0.68 -3.24
CA VAL A 100 -18.09 -1.49 -3.45
C VAL A 100 -17.66 -1.45 -4.91
N GLU A 101 -16.36 -1.59 -5.15
CA GLU A 101 -15.80 -1.76 -6.49
C GLU A 101 -14.48 -2.57 -6.43
N THR A 102 -14.05 -3.16 -7.55
CA THR A 102 -12.81 -3.93 -7.64
C THR A 102 -11.94 -3.47 -8.79
N LEU A 103 -10.63 -3.38 -8.55
CA LEU A 103 -9.62 -3.18 -9.59
C LEU A 103 -8.75 -4.43 -9.69
N VAL A 104 -8.57 -4.96 -10.90
CA VAL A 104 -7.63 -6.05 -11.16
C VAL A 104 -6.44 -5.50 -11.92
N THR A 105 -5.24 -5.75 -11.40
CA THR A 105 -3.98 -5.30 -12.00
C THR A 105 -3.02 -6.48 -12.16
N ASP A 106 -2.15 -6.43 -13.17
CA ASP A 106 -1.03 -7.35 -13.23
C ASP A 106 0.01 -7.01 -12.14
N ALA A 107 0.93 -7.94 -11.86
CA ALA A 107 1.99 -7.70 -10.88
C ALA A 107 3.12 -6.80 -11.40
N PHE A 108 3.10 -6.38 -12.67
CA PHE A 108 4.07 -5.40 -13.17
C PHE A 108 3.94 -4.08 -12.39
N PHE A 109 2.74 -3.78 -11.89
CA PHE A 109 2.45 -2.61 -11.06
C PHE A 109 2.81 -2.75 -9.57
N LEU A 110 3.33 -3.91 -9.15
CA LEU A 110 3.70 -4.17 -7.76
C LEU A 110 5.16 -4.63 -7.60
N ASN A 111 5.91 -4.71 -8.69
CA ASN A 111 7.24 -5.32 -8.68
C ASN A 111 8.34 -4.26 -8.81
N ARG A 112 9.19 -4.18 -7.78
CA ARG A 112 10.42 -3.37 -7.73
C ARG A 112 11.46 -3.71 -8.81
N LYS A 113 11.24 -4.75 -9.62
CA LYS A 113 12.20 -5.29 -10.60
C LYS A 113 12.43 -4.43 -11.85
N LEU A 114 11.74 -3.31 -12.00
CA LEU A 114 12.05 -2.36 -13.07
C LEU A 114 13.03 -1.34 -12.50
N ASP A 115 14.19 -1.16 -13.14
CA ASP A 115 15.16 -0.07 -12.90
C ASP A 115 14.57 1.35 -13.11
N LYS A 116 13.24 1.48 -13.12
CA LYS A 116 12.46 2.71 -13.22
C LYS A 116 11.58 2.84 -11.98
N LEU A 117 11.98 3.77 -11.11
CA LEU A 117 11.15 4.67 -10.30
C LEU A 117 9.81 4.11 -9.74
N HIS A 118 9.74 2.86 -9.29
CA HIS A 118 8.58 2.34 -8.58
C HIS A 118 8.76 2.61 -7.09
N ASP A 119 8.48 3.84 -6.67
CA ASP A 119 8.74 4.34 -5.33
C ASP A 119 7.54 4.23 -4.37
N ALA A 120 6.30 4.20 -4.89
CA ALA A 120 5.08 3.93 -4.13
C ALA A 120 3.88 3.62 -5.04
N ASN A 121 2.94 2.81 -4.54
CA ASN A 121 1.58 2.72 -5.06
C ASN A 121 0.69 3.73 -4.34
N ILE A 122 -0.05 4.59 -5.05
CA ILE A 122 -0.80 5.67 -4.41
C ILE A 122 -2.28 5.58 -4.76
N PHE A 123 -3.13 5.53 -3.74
CA PHE A 123 -4.57 5.73 -3.87
C PHE A 123 -4.95 7.13 -3.40
N GLU A 124 -5.39 7.98 -4.31
CA GLU A 124 -6.01 9.26 -3.98
C GLU A 124 -7.53 9.11 -3.99
N VAL A 125 -8.15 9.37 -2.84
CA VAL A 125 -9.57 9.22 -2.58
C VAL A 125 -10.23 10.60 -2.60
N ILE A 126 -11.18 10.78 -3.51
CA ILE A 126 -11.87 12.03 -3.78
C ILE A 126 -13.36 11.79 -3.62
N LYS A 127 -14.06 12.70 -2.94
CA LYS A 127 -15.52 12.69 -2.89
C LYS A 127 -16.08 13.34 -4.14
N ASP A 128 -17.01 12.65 -4.78
CA ASP A 128 -17.78 13.18 -5.91
C ASP A 128 -19.27 13.03 -5.61
N GLY A 129 -19.88 14.08 -5.06
CA GLY A 129 -21.25 14.03 -4.55
C GLY A 129 -21.42 13.02 -3.41
N GLU A 130 -22.23 11.98 -3.66
CA GLU A 130 -22.46 10.85 -2.73
C GLU A 130 -21.55 9.65 -2.99
N ASP A 131 -20.77 9.69 -4.07
CA ASP A 131 -19.87 8.64 -4.52
C ASP A 131 -18.42 8.99 -4.19
N ILE A 132 -17.58 7.96 -4.27
CA ILE A 132 -16.14 8.09 -4.05
C ILE A 132 -15.42 7.73 -5.34
N VAL A 133 -14.53 8.60 -5.79
CA VAL A 133 -13.62 8.35 -6.89
C VAL A 133 -12.25 8.08 -6.31
N ILE A 134 -11.64 6.97 -6.70
CA ILE A 134 -10.25 6.65 -6.39
C ILE A 134 -9.43 6.86 -7.66
N ARG A 135 -8.35 7.63 -7.56
CA ARG A 135 -7.29 7.68 -8.56
C ARG A 135 -6.10 6.87 -8.08
N TYR A 136 -5.77 5.83 -8.82
CA TYR A 136 -4.63 4.97 -8.55
C TYR A 136 -3.44 5.38 -9.42
N TYR A 137 -2.31 5.70 -8.77
CA TYR A 137 -1.04 6.06 -9.40
C TYR A 137 0.03 5.02 -9.07
N LYS A 138 0.91 4.75 -10.02
CA LYS A 138 1.94 3.69 -9.89
C LYS A 138 3.25 4.19 -9.29
N CYS A 139 3.45 5.51 -9.26
CA CYS A 139 4.60 6.13 -8.63
C CYS A 139 4.28 7.56 -8.19
N LYS A 140 5.13 8.13 -7.33
CA LYS A 140 4.96 9.50 -6.81
C LYS A 140 5.04 10.54 -7.91
N ILE A 141 5.88 10.35 -8.93
CA ILE A 141 5.99 11.34 -10.02
C ILE A 141 4.67 11.46 -10.80
N GLU A 142 4.00 10.35 -11.08
CA GLU A 142 2.69 10.35 -11.74
C GLU A 142 1.63 11.03 -10.86
N TYR A 143 1.64 10.77 -9.54
CA TYR A 143 0.77 11.43 -8.57
C TYR A 143 1.02 12.95 -8.49
N MET A 144 2.28 13.39 -8.41
CA MET A 144 2.63 14.80 -8.31
C MET A 144 2.25 15.58 -9.57
N LYS A 145 2.37 14.94 -10.74
CA LYS A 145 1.94 15.54 -12.02
C LYS A 145 0.46 15.40 -12.30
N LYS A 146 -0.27 14.58 -11.53
CA LYS A 146 -1.68 14.22 -11.76
C LYS A 146 -1.92 13.62 -13.15
N GLU A 147 -1.02 12.76 -13.60
CA GLU A 147 -1.07 12.12 -14.92
C GLU A 147 -1.08 10.59 -14.82
N LYS A 148 -1.55 9.89 -15.86
CA LYS A 148 -1.47 8.43 -16.04
C LYS A 148 -2.09 7.58 -14.91
N PHE A 149 -3.14 8.10 -14.25
CA PHE A 149 -3.88 7.36 -13.24
C PHE A 149 -4.92 6.42 -13.84
N ILE A 150 -5.30 5.41 -13.06
CA ILE A 150 -6.53 4.64 -13.26
C ILE A 150 -7.58 5.23 -12.34
N GLU A 151 -8.74 5.60 -12.90
CA GLU A 151 -9.87 6.11 -12.13
C GLU A 151 -10.86 4.98 -11.84
N ILE A 152 -11.28 4.87 -10.57
CA ILE A 152 -12.20 3.84 -10.08
C ILE A 152 -13.31 4.53 -9.30
N GLU A 153 -14.55 4.36 -9.73
CA GLU A 153 -15.72 4.93 -9.06
C GLU A 153 -16.39 3.89 -8.16
N ILE A 154 -16.54 4.21 -6.87
CA ILE A 154 -17.21 3.37 -5.87
C ILE A 154 -18.67 3.80 -5.74
N SER A 155 -19.48 3.55 -6.77
CA SER A 155 -20.90 3.94 -6.79
C SER A 155 -21.87 2.76 -6.64
N THR A 156 -21.42 1.54 -6.91
CA THR A 156 -22.31 0.38 -6.96
C THR A 156 -22.58 -0.20 -5.57
N ASN A 157 -23.86 -0.29 -5.18
CA ASN A 157 -24.27 -1.02 -3.97
C ASN A 157 -23.83 -2.49 -4.03
N LYS A 158 -23.30 -3.05 -2.93
CA LYS A 158 -22.75 -4.42 -2.93
C LYS A 158 -23.69 -5.50 -3.45
N ASN A 159 -24.99 -5.40 -3.17
CA ASN A 159 -25.95 -6.42 -3.61
C ASN A 159 -26.12 -6.39 -5.13
N ILE A 160 -26.12 -5.18 -5.72
CA ILE A 160 -26.15 -4.95 -7.16
C ILE A 160 -24.83 -5.44 -7.77
N TYR A 161 -23.69 -5.11 -7.14
CA TYR A 161 -22.36 -5.58 -7.56
C TYR A 161 -22.30 -7.11 -7.62
N PHE A 162 -22.79 -7.81 -6.59
CA PHE A 162 -22.83 -9.28 -6.57
C PHE A 162 -23.69 -9.86 -7.69
N SER A 163 -24.85 -9.25 -7.97
CA SER A 163 -25.71 -9.69 -9.07
C SER A 163 -25.05 -9.47 -10.43
N LYS A 164 -24.50 -8.28 -10.66
CA LYS A 164 -23.85 -7.88 -11.92
C LYS A 164 -22.64 -8.77 -12.25
N ASN A 165 -21.86 -9.15 -11.23
CA ASN A 165 -20.68 -9.98 -11.38
C ASN A 165 -20.96 -11.50 -11.25
N GLY A 166 -22.22 -11.92 -11.20
CA GLY A 166 -22.60 -13.34 -11.13
C GLY A 166 -22.10 -14.06 -9.87
N ILE A 167 -21.90 -13.34 -8.77
CA ILE A 167 -21.41 -13.90 -7.50
C ILE A 167 -22.51 -14.75 -6.87
N LYS A 168 -22.26 -16.07 -6.81
CA LYS A 168 -23.19 -17.06 -6.28
C LYS A 168 -23.42 -16.86 -4.78
N GLN A 169 -24.60 -17.24 -4.30
CA GLN A 169 -24.98 -17.09 -2.89
C GLN A 169 -23.95 -17.69 -1.92
N LYS A 170 -23.39 -18.85 -2.27
CA LYS A 170 -22.35 -19.54 -1.48
C LYS A 170 -21.04 -18.73 -1.34
N ASP A 171 -20.76 -17.84 -2.30
CA ASP A 171 -19.52 -17.06 -2.38
C ASP A 171 -19.70 -15.62 -1.86
N LYS A 172 -20.95 -15.17 -1.63
CA LYS A 172 -21.22 -13.80 -1.13
C LYS A 172 -20.53 -13.50 0.20
N ASN A 173 -20.51 -14.47 1.12
CA ASN A 173 -19.83 -14.28 2.41
C ASN A 173 -18.34 -14.02 2.22
N LYS A 174 -17.69 -14.75 1.30
CA LYS A 174 -16.28 -14.56 0.97
C LYS A 174 -16.00 -13.17 0.41
N TYR A 175 -16.82 -12.70 -0.53
CA TYR A 175 -16.67 -11.35 -1.08
C TYR A 175 -16.99 -10.26 -0.05
N ASN A 176 -17.99 -10.45 0.81
CA ASN A 176 -18.25 -9.55 1.93
C ASN A 176 -17.01 -9.43 2.83
N THR A 177 -16.35 -10.56 3.15
CA THR A 177 -15.10 -10.55 3.91
C THR A 177 -14.03 -9.73 3.18
N TYR A 178 -13.85 -9.90 1.87
CA TYR A 178 -12.87 -9.13 1.10
C TYR A 178 -13.17 -7.63 1.06
N PHE A 179 -14.42 -7.22 1.06
CA PHE A 179 -14.76 -5.79 1.03
C PHE A 179 -14.70 -5.11 2.40
N PHE A 180 -15.01 -5.82 3.49
CA PHE A 180 -15.32 -5.15 4.77
C PHE A 180 -14.48 -5.61 5.96
N ASN A 181 -13.71 -6.69 5.87
CA ASN A 181 -12.90 -7.17 6.99
C ASN A 181 -11.46 -6.66 6.94
N TYR A 182 -10.82 -6.72 8.10
CA TYR A 182 -9.40 -6.51 8.27
C TYR A 182 -8.62 -7.82 8.04
N PHE A 183 -7.45 -7.71 7.41
CA PHE A 183 -6.50 -8.77 7.17
C PHE A 183 -5.10 -8.28 7.54
N GLU A 184 -4.47 -8.99 8.47
CA GLU A 184 -3.11 -8.68 8.92
C GLU A 184 -2.09 -8.83 7.80
N ALA A 185 -1.07 -7.98 7.84
CA ALA A 185 0.09 -8.11 6.99
C ALA A 185 0.90 -9.35 7.40
N GLN A 186 1.25 -10.19 6.43
CA GLN A 186 2.01 -11.42 6.65
C GLN A 186 3.39 -11.29 6.02
N LYS A 187 4.44 -11.66 6.78
CA LYS A 187 5.83 -11.63 6.34
C LYS A 187 6.25 -12.93 5.65
#